data_AF-A0A7R9ZFI4-F1
#
_entry.id   AF-A0A7R9ZFI4-F1
#
_cell.length_a   1.000
_cell.length_b   1.000
_cell.length_c   1.000
_cell.angle_alpha   90.00
_cell.angle_beta   90.00
_cell.angle_gamma   90.00
#
_symmetry.space_group_name_H-M   'P 1'
#
loop_
_entity.id
_entity.type
_entity.pdbx_description
1 polymer ?
#
loop_
_entity_poly.entity_id
_entity_poly.type
_entity_poly.pdbx_seq_one_letter_code
_entity_poly.pdbx_strand_id
1 'polypeptide(L)'
;DTYETEECKAQYAWQLTSFPSCNSLHENDLSNLHARRKREEKVRLVAHGYWRDVWMIREFDGSMQALKTIRYEHDWEERNFDRHRRDALAMERLTASKYVVNIYGFCGNSGTFEYSTGGDIGDAIWENESDKELTNMDK
;
A
#
# COMPACT_ATOMS: atom_id res chain seq x y z
N ASP A 1 12.70 -22.51 2.70
CA ASP A 1 12.62 -21.14 2.12
C ASP A 1 14.04 -20.61 2.02
N THR A 2 14.39 -19.86 0.95
CA THR A 2 15.76 -19.37 0.67
C THR A 2 16.33 -18.53 1.82
N TYR A 3 15.47 -18.03 2.71
CA TYR A 3 15.83 -17.22 3.87
C TYR A 3 15.77 -17.95 5.21
N GLU A 4 15.52 -19.26 5.23
CA GLU A 4 15.54 -20.05 6.46
C GLU A 4 16.96 -20.48 6.83
N THR A 5 17.29 -20.37 8.12
CA THR A 5 18.51 -20.91 8.73
C THR A 5 18.13 -21.89 9.85
N GLU A 6 19.11 -22.58 10.45
CA GLU A 6 18.85 -23.46 11.59
C GLU A 6 18.22 -22.71 12.78
N GLU A 7 18.58 -21.44 12.96
CA GLU A 7 18.08 -20.57 14.03
C GLU A 7 16.83 -19.76 13.61
N CYS A 8 16.68 -19.47 12.32
CA CYS A 8 15.60 -18.64 11.77
C CYS A 8 14.75 -19.46 10.80
N LYS A 9 13.70 -20.08 11.31
CA LYS A 9 12.74 -20.88 10.52
C LYS A 9 11.31 -20.45 10.77
N ALA A 10 10.42 -20.69 9.81
CA ALA A 10 9.01 -20.47 10.02
C ALA A 10 8.52 -21.27 11.24
N GLN A 11 7.83 -20.59 12.16
CA GLN A 11 7.21 -21.20 13.34
C GLN A 11 5.86 -21.84 13.00
N TYR A 12 5.18 -21.34 11.95
CA TYR A 12 3.86 -21.79 11.55
C TYR A 12 3.76 -21.95 10.04
N ALA A 13 3.03 -22.96 9.58
CA ALA A 13 2.88 -23.28 8.16
C ALA A 13 2.34 -22.10 7.31
N TRP A 14 1.47 -21.27 7.90
CA TRP A 14 0.91 -20.12 7.18
C TRP A 14 1.98 -19.10 6.78
N GLN A 15 3.10 -18.99 7.50
CA GLN A 15 4.19 -18.05 7.19
C GLN A 15 4.84 -18.33 5.82
N LEU A 16 4.73 -19.57 5.35
CA LEU A 16 5.26 -20.04 4.07
C LEU A 16 4.23 -19.92 2.92
N THR A 17 3.01 -19.47 3.21
CA THR A 17 1.95 -19.35 2.20
C THR A 17 1.91 -17.95 1.57
N SER A 18 1.26 -17.87 0.40
CA SER A 18 1.12 -16.64 -0.39
C SER A 18 -0.19 -16.71 -1.16
N PHE A 19 -1.03 -15.69 -1.06
CA PHE A 19 -2.34 -15.62 -1.71
C PHE A 19 -2.49 -14.32 -2.52
N PRO A 20 -1.75 -14.17 -3.64
CA PRO A 20 -1.76 -12.94 -4.41
C PRO A 20 -3.08 -12.75 -5.17
N SER A 21 -3.51 -11.50 -5.29
CA SER A 21 -4.74 -11.05 -5.97
C SER A 21 -4.41 -10.15 -7.17
N CYS A 22 -3.58 -10.67 -8.08
CA CYS A 22 -2.95 -9.85 -9.13
C CYS A 22 -3.93 -9.20 -10.10
N ASN A 23 -5.04 -9.85 -10.47
CA ASN A 23 -6.02 -9.26 -11.39
C ASN A 23 -6.64 -8.00 -10.79
N SER A 24 -7.14 -8.08 -9.55
CA SER A 24 -7.71 -6.93 -8.84
C SER A 24 -6.71 -5.78 -8.68
N LEU A 25 -5.41 -6.08 -8.60
CA LEU A 25 -4.38 -5.05 -8.55
C LEU A 25 -4.10 -4.44 -9.93
N HIS A 26 -3.95 -5.26 -10.96
CA HIS A 26 -3.62 -4.82 -12.32
C HIS A 26 -4.77 -4.17 -13.08
N GLU A 27 -6.02 -4.36 -12.64
CA GLU A 27 -7.20 -3.72 -13.21
C GLU A 27 -7.35 -2.24 -12.82
N ASN A 28 -6.55 -1.74 -11.87
CA ASN A 28 -6.55 -0.33 -11.49
C ASN A 28 -5.92 0.55 -12.58
N ASP A 29 -6.75 1.36 -13.22
CA ASP A 29 -6.30 2.33 -14.23
C ASP A 29 -5.70 3.58 -13.59
N LEU A 30 -4.37 3.73 -13.71
CA LEU A 30 -3.61 4.89 -13.22
C LEU A 30 -3.42 6.00 -14.25
N SER A 31 -4.02 5.91 -15.44
CA SER A 31 -3.80 6.89 -16.51
C SER A 31 -4.51 8.22 -16.28
N ASN A 32 -5.56 8.24 -15.47
CA ASN A 32 -6.38 9.43 -15.22
C ASN A 32 -5.86 10.25 -14.01
N LEU A 33 -4.65 10.77 -14.13
CA LEU A 33 -3.98 11.57 -13.10
C LEU A 33 -4.50 13.02 -13.00
N HIS A 34 -5.30 13.47 -13.97
CA HIS A 34 -5.74 14.86 -14.06
C HIS A 34 -7.27 14.95 -14.16
N ALA A 35 -7.92 15.06 -13.02
CA ALA A 35 -9.33 15.43 -12.96
C ALA A 35 -9.50 16.96 -12.92
N ARG A 36 -10.46 17.48 -13.69
CA ARG A 36 -10.80 18.92 -13.65
C ARG A 36 -11.51 19.33 -12.36
N ARG A 37 -12.08 18.36 -11.63
CA ARG A 37 -12.79 18.56 -10.37
C ARG A 37 -12.37 17.46 -9.38
N LYS A 38 -12.20 17.80 -8.10
CA LYS A 38 -11.87 16.82 -7.03
C LYS A 38 -12.81 15.60 -6.98
N ARG A 39 -14.10 15.77 -7.30
CA ARG A 39 -15.08 14.67 -7.34
C ARG A 39 -14.91 13.71 -8.53
N GLU A 40 -14.20 14.15 -9.56
CA GLU A 40 -13.88 13.34 -10.74
C GLU A 40 -12.49 12.69 -10.62
N GLU A 41 -11.75 13.01 -9.55
CA GLU A 41 -10.44 12.42 -9.25
C GLU A 41 -10.61 10.94 -8.93
N LYS A 42 -10.10 10.12 -9.85
CA LYS A 42 -10.04 8.67 -9.71
C LYS A 42 -8.71 8.19 -9.15
N VAL A 43 -7.64 8.91 -9.45
CA VAL A 43 -6.27 8.54 -9.07
C VAL A 43 -5.52 9.80 -8.69
N ARG A 44 -4.78 9.74 -7.59
CA ARG A 44 -3.87 10.81 -7.17
C ARG A 44 -2.69 10.23 -6.40
N LEU A 45 -1.49 10.75 -6.64
CA LEU A 45 -0.33 10.48 -5.80
C LEU A 45 -0.52 11.19 -4.45
N VAL A 46 -0.44 10.45 -3.35
CA VAL A 46 -0.69 10.94 -1.99
C VAL A 46 0.61 11.11 -1.22
N ALA A 47 1.53 10.17 -1.39
CA ALA A 47 2.81 10.16 -0.71
C ALA A 47 3.78 9.28 -1.47
N HIS A 48 5.06 9.40 -1.14
CA HIS A 48 6.11 8.49 -1.58
C HIS A 48 7.02 8.15 -0.40
N GLY A 49 7.38 6.87 -0.31
CA GLY A 49 8.42 6.40 0.59
C GLY A 49 9.72 6.15 -0.16
N TYR A 50 10.68 5.54 0.53
CA TYR A 50 11.91 5.10 -0.12
C TYR A 50 11.60 4.10 -1.25
N TRP A 51 10.82 3.05 -0.96
CA TRP A 51 10.58 1.93 -1.89
C TRP A 51 9.33 2.04 -2.75
N ARG A 52 8.26 2.66 -2.24
CA ARG A 52 6.93 2.59 -2.84
C ARG A 52 6.29 3.98 -2.92
N ASP A 53 5.55 4.21 -4.00
CA ASP A 53 4.60 5.31 -4.11
C ASP A 53 3.25 4.88 -3.51
N VAL A 54 2.50 5.85 -3.01
CA VAL A 54 1.15 5.66 -2.47
C VAL A 54 0.17 6.50 -3.27
N TRP A 55 -0.79 5.83 -3.89
CA TRP A 55 -1.83 6.43 -4.70
C TRP A 55 -3.18 6.29 -3.99
N MET A 56 -3.97 7.36 -3.93
CA MET A 56 -5.40 7.24 -3.72
C MET A 56 -6.02 6.78 -5.02
N ILE A 57 -6.81 5.71 -4.97
CA ILE A 57 -7.64 5.23 -6.07
C ILE A 57 -9.10 5.21 -5.64
N ARG A 58 -10.00 5.52 -6.57
CA ARG A 58 -11.46 5.48 -6.35
C ARG A 58 -12.08 4.33 -7.13
N GLU A 59 -12.77 3.46 -6.41
CA GLU A 59 -13.53 2.34 -6.97
C GLU A 59 -14.83 2.79 -7.64
N PHE A 60 -15.47 1.88 -8.37
CA PHE A 60 -16.75 2.14 -9.05
C PHE A 60 -17.88 2.52 -8.07
N ASP A 61 -17.88 1.98 -6.86
CA ASP A 61 -18.85 2.30 -5.82
C ASP A 61 -18.56 3.63 -5.09
N GLY A 62 -17.47 4.31 -5.47
CA GLY A 62 -17.03 5.57 -4.89
C GLY A 62 -16.15 5.43 -3.65
N SER A 63 -15.92 4.21 -3.16
CA SER A 63 -14.98 3.95 -2.07
C SER A 63 -13.55 4.31 -2.48
N MET A 64 -12.74 4.69 -1.48
CA MET A 64 -11.34 5.06 -1.69
C MET A 64 -10.45 3.97 -1.13
N GLN A 65 -9.41 3.62 -1.88
CA GLN A 65 -8.36 2.71 -1.45
C GLN A 65 -6.99 3.36 -1.64
N ALA A 66 -6.01 2.88 -0.87
CA ALA A 66 -4.61 3.21 -1.08
C ALA A 66 -3.96 2.11 -1.91
N LEU A 67 -3.56 2.42 -3.14
CA LEU A 67 -2.70 1.55 -3.94
C LEU A 67 -1.25 1.91 -3.66
N LYS A 68 -0.43 0.92 -3.31
CA LYS A 68 1.02 1.07 -3.16
C LYS A 68 1.73 0.34 -4.30
N THR A 69 2.63 1.02 -4.99
CA THR A 69 3.42 0.46 -6.10
C THR A 69 4.90 0.65 -5.86
N ILE A 70 5.75 -0.26 -6.37
CA ILE A 70 7.20 -0.02 -6.36
C ILE A 70 7.55 1.20 -7.23
N ARG A 71 8.54 1.99 -6.80
CA ARG A 71 9.03 3.12 -7.59
C ARG A 71 9.90 2.60 -8.74
N TYR A 72 9.76 3.19 -9.93
CA TYR A 72 10.49 2.76 -11.13
C TYR A 72 12.01 2.88 -11.02
N GLU A 73 12.53 3.66 -10.07
CA GLU A 73 13.96 3.79 -9.81
C GLU A 73 14.58 2.56 -9.11
N HIS A 74 13.76 1.69 -8.53
CA HIS A 74 14.22 0.48 -7.85
C HIS A 74 14.08 -0.73 -8.75
N ASP A 75 15.21 -1.41 -8.96
CA ASP A 75 15.21 -2.70 -9.62
C ASP A 75 14.50 -3.75 -8.77
N TRP A 76 14.04 -4.80 -9.44
CA TRP A 76 13.50 -5.97 -8.76
C TRP A 76 14.62 -6.69 -8.00
N GLU A 77 14.36 -6.99 -6.73
CA GLU A 77 15.22 -7.82 -5.89
C GLU A 77 14.36 -8.87 -5.16
N GLU A 78 14.81 -10.12 -5.16
CA GLU A 78 14.11 -11.24 -4.48
C GLU A 78 13.83 -10.92 -3.00
N ARG A 79 14.80 -10.28 -2.33
CA ARG A 79 14.68 -9.89 -0.93
C ARG A 79 13.52 -8.92 -0.69
N ASN A 80 13.34 -7.93 -1.56
CA ASN A 80 12.28 -6.94 -1.40
C ASN A 80 10.92 -7.54 -1.78
N PHE A 81 10.91 -8.40 -2.79
CA PHE A 81 9.73 -9.18 -3.16
C PHE A 81 9.22 -10.03 -1.99
N ASP A 82 10.11 -10.77 -1.32
CA ASP A 82 9.72 -11.57 -0.16
C ASP A 82 9.35 -10.70 1.06
N ARG A 83 10.03 -9.56 1.29
CA ARG A 83 9.63 -8.60 2.34
C ARG A 83 8.19 -8.12 2.15
N HIS A 84 7.80 -7.79 0.92
CA HIS A 84 6.46 -7.29 0.63
C HIS A 84 5.40 -8.40 0.71
N ARG A 85 5.75 -9.64 0.35
CA ARG A 85 4.91 -10.81 0.62
C ARG A 85 4.67 -11.01 2.12
N ARG A 86 5.71 -10.89 2.95
CA ARG A 86 5.60 -11.01 4.42
C ARG A 86 4.71 -9.91 5.02
N ASP A 87 4.87 -8.67 4.57
CA ASP A 87 4.00 -7.56 4.96
C ASP A 87 2.53 -7.89 4.65
N ALA A 88 2.25 -8.33 3.43
CA ALA A 88 0.89 -8.65 2.98
C ALA A 88 0.27 -9.79 3.81
N LEU A 89 1.02 -10.86 4.03
CA LEU A 89 0.59 -12.00 4.83
C LEU A 89 0.32 -11.62 6.29
N ALA A 90 1.19 -10.80 6.89
CA ALA A 90 0.98 -10.32 8.26
C ALA A 90 -0.29 -9.46 8.34
N MET A 91 -0.52 -8.58 7.37
CA MET A 91 -1.70 -7.72 7.34
C MET A 91 -3.00 -8.51 7.11
N GLU A 92 -2.99 -9.53 6.25
CA GLU A 92 -4.13 -10.43 6.04
C GLU A 92 -4.58 -11.09 7.36
N ARG A 93 -3.61 -11.51 8.19
CA ARG A 93 -3.90 -12.12 9.49
C ARG A 93 -4.37 -11.11 10.53
N LEU A 94 -4.02 -9.84 10.37
CA LEU A 94 -4.31 -8.76 11.29
C LEU A 94 -5.53 -7.91 10.88
N THR A 95 -6.19 -8.22 9.76
CA THR A 95 -7.39 -7.53 9.25
C THR A 95 -8.50 -7.37 10.30
N ALA A 96 -8.65 -8.30 11.26
CA ALA A 96 -9.65 -8.17 12.32
C ALA A 96 -9.34 -7.07 13.37
N SER A 97 -8.12 -6.54 13.39
CA SER A 97 -7.70 -5.52 14.34
C SER A 97 -8.07 -4.12 13.86
N LYS A 98 -8.82 -3.37 14.67
CA LYS A 98 -9.14 -1.96 14.41
C LYS A 98 -7.94 -1.00 14.41
N TYR A 99 -6.75 -1.50 14.79
CA TYR A 99 -5.52 -0.71 14.87
C TYR A 99 -4.54 -1.01 13.73
N VAL A 100 -4.90 -1.94 12.84
CA VAL A 100 -4.10 -2.30 11.68
C VAL A 100 -4.92 -2.00 10.44
N VAL A 101 -4.34 -1.25 9.50
CA VAL A 101 -5.04 -0.93 8.25
C VAL A 101 -5.32 -2.21 7.46
N ASN A 102 -6.50 -2.29 6.87
CA ASN A 102 -6.86 -3.48 6.11
C ASN A 102 -6.06 -3.57 4.82
N ILE A 103 -5.72 -4.80 4.44
CA ILE A 103 -5.24 -5.15 3.10
C ILE A 103 -6.39 -5.74 2.31
N TYR A 104 -6.60 -5.27 1.08
CA TYR A 104 -7.62 -5.80 0.17
C TYR A 104 -7.02 -6.71 -0.89
N GLY A 105 -5.73 -6.52 -1.20
CA GLY A 105 -5.02 -7.36 -2.15
C GLY A 105 -3.53 -7.07 -2.21
N PHE A 106 -2.77 -8.03 -2.74
CA PHE A 106 -1.34 -7.83 -3.03
C PHE A 106 -0.92 -8.61 -4.27
N CYS A 107 0.10 -8.10 -4.95
CA CYS A 107 0.77 -8.79 -6.05
C CYS A 107 2.22 -8.30 -6.14
N GLY A 108 3.17 -9.20 -5.86
CA GLY A 108 4.58 -8.88 -5.83
C GLY A 108 4.92 -7.74 -4.87
N ASN A 109 5.41 -6.63 -5.42
CA ASN A 109 5.81 -5.45 -4.64
C ASN A 109 4.67 -4.43 -4.42
N SER A 110 3.49 -4.72 -4.93
CA SER A 110 2.35 -3.81 -4.91
C SER A 110 1.20 -4.37 -4.07
N GLY A 111 0.37 -3.50 -3.53
CA GLY A 111 -0.83 -3.90 -2.79
C GLY A 111 -1.88 -2.80 -2.70
N THR A 112 -3.13 -3.20 -2.48
CA THR A 112 -4.26 -2.30 -2.21
C THR A 112 -4.66 -2.41 -0.75
N PHE A 113 -4.91 -1.26 -0.14
CA PHE A 113 -5.12 -1.11 1.30
C PHE A 113 -6.28 -0.17 1.58
N GLU A 114 -6.79 -0.23 2.80
CA GLU A 114 -7.69 0.78 3.34
C GLU A 114 -7.10 2.18 3.21
N TYR A 115 -7.92 3.12 2.72
CA TYR A 115 -7.53 4.51 2.61
C TYR A 115 -7.78 5.26 3.93
N SER A 116 -6.73 5.83 4.51
CA SER A 116 -6.83 6.63 5.74
C SER A 116 -7.02 8.11 5.39
N THR A 117 -8.23 8.64 5.59
CA THR A 117 -8.56 10.03 5.22
C THR A 117 -7.88 11.07 6.10
N GLY A 118 -7.53 10.71 7.35
CA GLY A 118 -6.90 11.61 8.32
C GLY A 118 -5.43 11.96 8.04
N GLY A 119 -4.82 11.36 7.01
CA GLY A 119 -3.38 11.47 6.74
C GLY A 119 -2.53 10.66 7.72
N ASP A 120 -1.22 10.88 7.70
CA ASP A 120 -0.29 10.25 8.63
C ASP A 120 -0.06 11.07 9.92
N ILE A 121 0.47 10.39 10.93
CA ILE A 121 0.72 11.00 12.24
C ILE A 121 1.83 12.07 12.19
N GLY A 122 2.75 11.98 11.23
CA GLY A 122 3.80 12.98 11.01
C GLY A 122 3.20 14.31 10.62
N ASP A 123 2.23 14.31 9.70
CA ASP A 123 1.49 15.52 9.34
C ASP A 123 0.73 16.12 10.53
N ALA A 124 0.15 15.28 11.38
CA ALA A 124 -0.57 15.74 12.58
C ALA A 124 0.35 16.32 13.68
N ILE A 125 1.59 15.84 13.79
CA ILE A 125 2.55 16.32 14.78
C ILE A 125 3.31 17.55 14.26
N TRP A 126 3.63 17.58 12.96
CA TRP A 126 4.54 18.56 12.34
C TRP A 126 3.82 19.51 11.37
N GLU A 127 2.60 19.95 11.70
CA GLU A 127 1.68 20.72 10.84
C GLU A 127 2.26 22.01 10.18
N ASN A 128 3.42 22.51 10.64
CA ASN A 128 3.96 23.84 10.31
C ASN A 128 5.26 23.84 9.46
N GLU A 129 5.73 22.72 8.94
CA GLU A 129 6.82 22.75 7.95
C GLU A 129 6.23 23.06 6.56
N SER A 130 6.47 24.29 6.09
CA SER A 130 5.87 24.97 4.92
C SER A 130 5.99 24.27 3.55
N ASP A 131 6.54 23.05 3.49
CA ASP A 131 6.92 22.37 2.26
C ASP A 131 6.45 20.90 2.16
N LYS A 132 5.58 20.41 3.06
CA LYS A 132 5.06 19.03 2.95
C LYS A 132 3.73 18.98 2.19
N GLU A 133 3.69 18.17 1.13
CA GLU A 133 2.42 17.74 0.53
C GLU A 133 1.62 17.00 1.60
N LEU A 134 0.53 17.61 2.08
CA LEU A 134 -0.32 17.02 3.11
C LEU A 134 -0.91 15.71 2.60
N THR A 135 -0.73 14.64 3.37
CA THR A 135 -1.36 13.35 3.12
C THR A 135 -2.85 13.34 3.49
N ASN A 136 -3.27 14.29 4.33
CA ASN A 136 -4.66 14.51 4.72
C ASN A 136 -5.44 15.23 3.61
N MET A 137 -6.59 14.67 3.22
CA MET A 137 -7.42 15.16 2.13
C MET A 137 -8.42 16.26 2.51
N ASP A 138 -8.72 16.39 3.79
CA ASP A 138 -9.83 17.21 4.32
C ASP A 138 -9.36 18.55 4.90
N LYS A 139 -8.05 18.83 4.90
CA LYS A 139 -7.47 20.12 5.26
C LYS A 139 -7.20 21.00 4.03
#